data_AF-A0A6V8R064-F1
#
_entry.id   AF-A0A6V8R064-F1
#
_cell.length_a   1.000
_cell.length_b   1.000
_cell.length_c   1.000
_cell.angle_alpha   90.00
_cell.angle_beta   90.00
_cell.angle_gamma   90.00
#
_symmetry.space_group_name_H-M   'P 1'
#
loop_
_entity.id
_entity.type
_entity.pdbx_description
1 polymer ?
#
loop_
_entity_poly.entity_id
_entity_poly.type
_entity_poly.pdbx_seq_one_letter_code
_entity_poly.pdbx_strand_id
1 'polypeptide(L)'
;MINRFFAGFFGTAPLAVGGGVFVDLFDNKTRGVAVTWFTICVFIGPMCAPFIGGFIVTSHLGWRWTQYLTGILASAAAVLNLIFVQETSAPLILAKKAAKLRRLTKNYAIHAKQEEAEVNLGEMVERYFMRPFRMLVIEPIVLLMSLYSAFIYGLLYLFLTAYPQIFQGVYGMRPGISGLPELGAIAASALAANTFLRSAFGAIFPLFATYMFKGLGIQWAMTLLGCVAVVLAPVPVIFYFKGAQIRKNSKYTPKFPPPAPAVKVEKEIV
;
A
#
# COMPACT_ATOMS: atom_id res chain seq x y z
N MET A 1 -14.44 -17.97 -20.03
CA MET A 1 -15.04 -17.56 -18.74
C MET A 1 -14.50 -18.36 -17.56
N ILE A 2 -14.36 -19.69 -17.68
CA ILE A 2 -13.88 -20.55 -16.58
C ILE A 2 -12.54 -20.11 -15.95
N ASN A 3 -11.52 -19.79 -16.76
CA ASN A 3 -10.21 -19.34 -16.24
C ASN A 3 -10.29 -17.99 -15.50
N ARG A 4 -11.23 -17.11 -15.88
CA ARG A 4 -11.41 -15.82 -15.19
C ARG A 4 -12.06 -16.00 -13.82
N PHE A 5 -12.99 -16.96 -13.70
CA PHE A 5 -13.60 -17.32 -12.43
C PHE A 5 -12.55 -17.80 -11.43
N PHE A 6 -11.71 -18.78 -11.81
CA PHE A 6 -10.68 -19.29 -10.92
C PHE A 6 -9.61 -18.25 -10.58
N ALA A 7 -9.21 -17.41 -11.55
CA ALA A 7 -8.28 -16.32 -11.28
C ALA A 7 -8.83 -15.33 -10.23
N GLY A 8 -10.12 -14.99 -10.29
CA GLY A 8 -10.76 -14.13 -9.29
C GLY A 8 -10.93 -14.83 -7.93
N PHE A 9 -11.40 -16.07 -7.93
CA PHE A 9 -11.64 -16.85 -6.71
C PHE A 9 -10.35 -17.06 -5.89
N PHE A 10 -9.29 -17.55 -6.52
CA PHE A 10 -8.00 -17.75 -5.84
C PHE A 10 -7.23 -16.45 -5.64
N GLY A 11 -7.38 -15.47 -6.54
CA GLY A 11 -6.71 -14.17 -6.46
C GLY A 11 -7.16 -13.30 -5.27
N THR A 12 -8.33 -13.57 -4.70
CA THR A 12 -8.86 -12.82 -3.55
C THR A 12 -8.22 -13.26 -2.21
N ALA A 13 -7.76 -14.51 -2.12
CA ALA A 13 -7.26 -15.08 -0.87
C ALA A 13 -6.05 -14.32 -0.26
N PRO A 14 -5.02 -13.92 -1.04
CA PRO A 14 -3.88 -13.19 -0.48
C PRO A 14 -4.24 -11.81 0.09
N LEU A 15 -5.21 -11.11 -0.52
CA LEU A 15 -5.66 -9.81 -0.04
C LEU A 15 -6.41 -9.94 1.30
N ALA A 16 -7.23 -10.99 1.45
CA ALA A 16 -7.98 -11.24 2.68
C ALA A 16 -7.06 -11.68 3.84
N VAL A 17 -6.08 -12.54 3.57
CA VAL A 17 -5.18 -13.10 4.60
C VAL A 17 -4.06 -12.12 4.98
N GLY A 18 -3.61 -11.28 4.04
CA GLY A 18 -2.47 -10.37 4.25
C GLY A 18 -2.62 -9.50 5.50
N GLY A 19 -3.80 -8.92 5.72
CA GLY A 19 -4.08 -8.09 6.90
C GLY A 19 -3.89 -8.85 8.23
N GLY A 20 -4.29 -10.11 8.29
CA GLY A 20 -4.11 -10.97 9.46
C GLY A 20 -2.64 -11.30 9.72
N VAL A 21 -1.87 -11.57 8.67
CA VAL A 21 -0.43 -11.83 8.79
C VAL A 21 0.31 -10.64 9.38
N PHE A 22 -0.02 -9.40 8.99
CA PHE A 22 0.61 -8.21 9.57
C PHE A 22 0.25 -8.00 11.05
N VAL A 23 -0.92 -8.46 11.49
CA VAL A 23 -1.31 -8.43 12.90
C VAL A 23 -0.47 -9.42 13.71
N ASP A 24 -0.21 -10.60 13.15
CA ASP A 24 0.59 -11.64 13.80
C ASP A 24 2.09 -11.32 13.81
N LEU A 25 2.61 -10.63 12.78
CA LEU A 25 4.03 -10.33 12.63
C LEU A 25 4.50 -9.06 13.36
N PHE A 26 3.65 -8.03 13.43
CA PHE A 26 4.05 -6.70 13.87
C PHE A 26 3.26 -6.22 15.09
N ASP A 27 4.01 -5.67 16.06
CA ASP A 27 3.46 -4.96 17.21
C ASP A 27 2.68 -3.72 16.81
N ASN A 28 1.74 -3.29 17.66
CA ASN A 28 0.87 -2.13 17.42
C ASN A 28 1.65 -0.84 17.07
N LYS A 29 2.89 -0.69 17.53
CA LYS A 29 3.73 0.49 17.26
C LYS A 29 4.26 0.53 15.81
N THR A 30 4.55 -0.63 15.20
CA THR A 30 5.19 -0.73 13.88
C THR A 30 4.23 -1.22 12.79
N ARG A 31 3.11 -1.83 13.18
CA ARG A 31 2.08 -2.36 12.29
C ARG A 31 1.56 -1.34 11.28
N GLY A 32 1.32 -0.11 11.72
CA GLY A 32 0.83 0.95 10.82
C GLY A 32 1.76 1.23 9.65
N VAL A 33 3.08 1.20 9.89
CA VAL A 33 4.09 1.42 8.84
C VAL A 33 4.11 0.23 7.88
N ALA A 34 4.08 -1.01 8.38
CA ALA A 34 4.08 -2.21 7.55
C ALA A 34 2.83 -2.31 6.66
N VAL A 35 1.64 -2.06 7.23
CA VAL A 35 0.37 -2.04 6.49
C VAL A 35 0.35 -0.94 5.44
N THR A 36 0.95 0.22 5.71
CA THR A 36 1.04 1.31 4.73
C THR A 36 1.86 0.89 3.49
N TRP A 37 3.02 0.26 3.69
CA TRP A 37 3.82 -0.26 2.58
C TRP A 37 3.09 -1.33 1.77
N PHE A 38 2.36 -2.22 2.44
CA PHE A 38 1.52 -3.20 1.77
C PHE A 38 0.45 -2.53 0.90
N THR A 39 -0.28 -1.56 1.45
CA THR A 39 -1.33 -0.83 0.74
C THR A 39 -0.77 -0.08 -0.48
N ILE A 40 0.40 0.54 -0.37
CA ILE A 40 1.09 1.17 -1.51
C ILE A 40 1.31 0.16 -2.64
N CYS A 41 1.83 -1.04 -2.32
CA CYS A 41 2.03 -2.09 -3.32
C CYS A 41 0.71 -2.55 -3.97
N VAL A 42 -0.36 -2.70 -3.18
CA VAL A 42 -1.68 -3.12 -3.66
C VAL A 42 -2.29 -2.12 -4.64
N PHE A 43 -2.12 -0.81 -4.43
CA PHE A 43 -2.66 0.22 -5.31
C PHE A 43 -1.78 0.51 -6.53
N ILE A 44 -0.45 0.45 -6.40
CA ILE A 44 0.46 0.66 -7.54
C ILE A 44 0.27 -0.44 -8.60
N GLY A 45 0.02 -1.68 -8.22
CA GLY A 45 -0.13 -2.80 -9.16
C GLY A 45 -1.21 -2.55 -10.23
N PRO A 46 -2.48 -2.32 -9.86
CA PRO A 46 -3.56 -1.99 -10.79
C PRO A 46 -3.29 -0.72 -11.60
N MET A 47 -2.64 0.29 -11.01
CA MET A 47 -2.30 1.52 -11.73
C MET A 47 -1.21 1.31 -12.79
N CYS A 48 -0.28 0.37 -12.57
CA CYS A 48 0.74 0.02 -13.53
C CYS A 48 0.29 -0.96 -14.62
N ALA A 49 -0.75 -1.74 -14.36
CA ALA A 49 -1.22 -2.79 -15.26
C ALA A 49 -1.62 -2.28 -16.66
N PRO A 50 -2.36 -1.15 -16.83
CA PRO A 50 -2.81 -0.68 -18.14
C PRO A 50 -1.69 -0.35 -19.11
N PHE A 51 -0.64 0.39 -18.69
CA PHE A 51 0.44 0.73 -19.60
C PHE A 51 1.36 -0.46 -19.89
N ILE A 52 1.70 -1.28 -18.88
CA ILE A 52 2.52 -2.49 -19.09
C ILE A 52 1.79 -3.42 -20.07
N GLY A 53 0.49 -3.66 -19.85
CA GLY A 53 -0.33 -4.46 -20.75
C GLY A 53 -0.44 -3.85 -22.15
N GLY A 54 -0.63 -2.54 -22.24
CA GLY A 54 -0.70 -1.82 -23.51
C GLY A 54 0.59 -1.91 -24.34
N PHE A 55 1.77 -1.85 -23.71
CA PHE A 55 3.06 -2.01 -24.40
C PHE A 55 3.35 -3.47 -24.81
N ILE A 56 2.90 -4.44 -24.02
CA ILE A 56 3.05 -5.87 -24.36
C ILE A 56 2.17 -6.22 -25.57
N VAL A 57 0.91 -5.77 -25.57
CA VAL A 57 -0.05 -6.05 -26.65
C VAL A 57 0.37 -5.41 -27.98
N THR A 58 0.98 -4.23 -27.93
CA THR A 58 1.46 -3.52 -29.13
C THR A 58 2.80 -4.05 -29.66
N SER A 59 3.52 -4.84 -28.86
CA SER A 59 4.73 -5.55 -29.30
C SER A 59 4.41 -6.84 -30.06
N HIS A 60 5.44 -7.44 -30.66
CA HIS A 60 5.38 -8.73 -31.37
C HIS A 60 4.88 -9.91 -30.50
N LEU A 61 4.88 -9.74 -29.17
CA LEU A 61 4.44 -10.73 -28.18
C LEU A 61 2.90 -10.90 -28.18
N GLY A 62 2.14 -9.84 -28.48
CA GLY A 62 0.68 -9.87 -28.51
C GLY A 62 0.01 -10.13 -27.14
N TRP A 63 -1.31 -10.30 -27.14
CA TRP A 63 -2.13 -10.31 -25.91
C TRP A 63 -1.98 -11.55 -25.02
N ARG A 64 -1.47 -12.67 -25.54
CA ARG A 64 -1.28 -13.90 -24.75
C ARG A 64 -0.17 -13.73 -23.70
N TRP A 65 0.87 -12.99 -24.05
CA TRP A 65 2.01 -12.74 -23.14
C TRP A 65 1.63 -11.91 -21.92
N THR A 66 0.60 -11.07 -21.99
CA THR A 66 0.01 -10.43 -20.82
C THR A 66 -0.53 -11.44 -19.80
N GLN A 67 -0.99 -12.61 -20.23
CA GLN A 67 -1.45 -13.69 -19.34
C GLN A 67 -0.29 -14.59 -18.89
N TYR A 68 0.65 -14.89 -19.78
CA TYR A 68 1.81 -15.70 -19.42
C TYR A 68 2.70 -14.99 -18.40
N LEU A 69 2.94 -13.68 -18.55
CA LEU A 69 3.75 -12.92 -17.63
C LEU A 69 3.16 -12.88 -16.22
N THR A 70 1.86 -12.62 -16.09
CA THR A 70 1.17 -12.63 -14.79
C THR A 70 1.15 -14.02 -14.18
N GLY A 71 0.97 -15.07 -14.99
CA GLY A 71 1.06 -16.46 -14.56
C GLY A 71 2.45 -16.84 -14.04
N ILE A 72 3.51 -16.48 -14.77
CA ILE A 72 4.91 -16.72 -14.36
C ILE A 72 5.21 -15.99 -13.04
N LEU A 73 4.87 -14.71 -12.94
CA LEU A 73 5.09 -13.93 -11.71
C LEU A 73 4.31 -14.49 -10.52
N ALA A 74 3.05 -14.87 -10.72
CA ALA A 74 2.23 -15.46 -9.66
C ALA A 74 2.77 -16.84 -9.22
N SER A 75 3.19 -17.68 -10.17
CA SER A 75 3.78 -18.99 -9.86
C SER A 75 5.12 -18.86 -9.14
N ALA A 76 5.98 -17.93 -9.56
CA ALA A 76 7.24 -17.62 -8.88
C ALA A 76 6.99 -17.11 -7.46
N ALA A 77 6.04 -16.18 -7.28
CA ALA A 77 5.65 -15.71 -5.95
C ALA A 77 5.10 -16.85 -5.07
N ALA A 78 4.31 -17.76 -5.63
CA ALA A 78 3.82 -18.93 -4.91
C ALA A 78 4.96 -19.85 -4.47
N VAL A 79 5.93 -20.15 -5.35
CA VAL A 79 7.12 -20.95 -5.02
C VAL A 79 7.96 -20.27 -3.94
N LEU A 80 8.20 -18.96 -4.06
CA LEU A 80 8.92 -18.20 -3.05
C LEU A 80 8.19 -18.22 -1.70
N ASN A 81 6.86 -18.07 -1.70
CA ASN A 81 6.07 -18.16 -0.48
C ASN A 81 6.20 -19.55 0.15
N LEU A 82 6.15 -20.63 -0.62
CA LEU A 82 6.30 -22.00 -0.09
C LEU A 82 7.68 -22.26 0.54
N ILE A 83 8.75 -21.64 0.02
CA ILE A 83 10.12 -21.85 0.50
C ILE A 83 10.46 -20.93 1.69
N PHE A 84 10.07 -19.66 1.61
CA PHE A 84 10.52 -18.62 2.55
C PHE A 84 9.51 -18.27 3.63
N VAL A 85 8.20 -18.40 3.36
CA VAL A 85 7.17 -18.06 4.35
C VAL A 85 7.03 -19.24 5.30
N GLN A 86 7.49 -19.03 6.52
CA GLN A 86 7.23 -19.94 7.63
C GLN A 86 5.87 -19.63 8.24
N GLU A 87 5.27 -20.63 8.88
CA GLU A 87 4.01 -20.47 9.60
C GLU A 87 4.09 -19.33 10.63
N THR A 88 3.23 -18.33 10.48
CA THR A 88 3.19 -17.14 11.35
C THR A 88 2.08 -17.20 12.40
N SER A 89 1.11 -18.11 12.25
CA SER A 89 -0.06 -18.16 13.11
C SER A 89 0.29 -18.59 14.54
N ALA A 90 0.12 -17.67 15.51
CA ALA A 90 0.41 -17.93 16.92
C ALA A 90 -0.33 -19.17 17.50
N PRO A 91 -1.64 -19.39 17.20
CA PRO A 91 -2.33 -20.63 17.60
C PRO A 91 -1.63 -21.92 17.13
N LEU A 92 -1.15 -21.94 15.88
CA LEU A 92 -0.58 -23.14 15.27
C LEU A 92 0.83 -23.43 15.80
N ILE A 93 1.61 -22.37 16.06
CA ILE A 93 2.93 -22.46 16.70
C ILE A 93 2.78 -22.99 18.14
N LEU A 94 1.82 -22.48 18.90
CA LEU A 94 1.54 -22.93 20.27
C LEU A 94 1.06 -24.38 20.31
N ALA A 95 0.20 -24.80 19.38
CA ALA A 95 -0.23 -26.19 19.26
C ALA A 95 0.95 -27.13 18.94
N LYS A 96 1.82 -26.76 17.98
CA LYS A 96 3.04 -27.52 17.67
C LYS A 96 3.99 -27.62 18.87
N LYS A 97 4.14 -26.54 19.64
CA LYS A 97 4.98 -26.49 20.85
C LYS A 97 4.39 -27.34 21.97
N ALA A 98 3.07 -27.26 22.20
CA ALA A 98 2.35 -28.09 23.15
C ALA A 98 2.48 -29.58 22.81
N ALA A 99 2.31 -29.96 21.54
CA ALA A 99 2.50 -31.33 21.06
C ALA A 99 3.94 -31.85 21.29
N LYS A 100 4.96 -31.01 21.05
CA LYS A 100 6.35 -31.36 21.34
C LYS A 100 6.59 -31.54 22.84
N LEU A 101 6.04 -30.66 23.67
CA LEU A 101 6.15 -30.74 25.13
C LEU A 101 5.46 -31.98 25.69
N ARG A 102 4.23 -32.31 25.25
CA ARG A 102 3.51 -33.54 25.63
C ARG A 102 4.38 -34.78 25.42
N ARG A 103 5.06 -34.87 24.28
CA ARG A 103 5.93 -36.00 23.93
C ARG A 103 7.19 -36.07 24.80
N LEU A 104 7.77 -34.93 25.16
CA LEU A 104 9.00 -34.85 25.97
C LEU A 104 8.74 -35.10 27.46
N THR A 105 7.72 -34.48 28.03
CA THR A 105 7.42 -34.55 29.47
C THR A 105 6.54 -35.74 29.82
N LYS A 106 5.97 -36.44 28.83
CA LYS A 106 4.89 -37.44 28.98
C LYS A 106 3.68 -36.91 29.79
N ASN A 107 3.57 -35.58 29.93
CA ASN A 107 2.46 -34.94 30.58
C ASN A 107 1.43 -34.53 29.53
N TYR A 108 0.38 -35.33 29.41
CA TYR A 108 -0.70 -35.10 28.46
C TYR A 108 -1.63 -33.95 28.87
N ALA A 109 -1.52 -33.41 30.10
CA ALA A 109 -2.33 -32.28 30.56
C ALA A 109 -1.95 -30.93 29.91
N ILE A 110 -0.82 -30.85 29.20
CA ILE A 110 -0.38 -29.62 28.53
C ILE A 110 -1.18 -29.45 27.23
N HIS A 111 -2.09 -28.48 27.18
CA HIS A 111 -2.88 -28.17 25.97
C HIS A 111 -2.78 -26.69 25.61
N ALA A 112 -2.81 -26.39 24.32
CA ALA A 112 -2.96 -25.01 23.88
C ALA A 112 -4.43 -24.60 24.04
N LYS A 113 -4.67 -23.38 24.54
CA LYS A 113 -6.03 -22.82 24.74
C LYS A 113 -6.93 -22.88 23.49
N GLN A 114 -6.33 -22.90 22.30
CA GLN A 114 -7.04 -23.03 21.03
C GLN A 114 -7.36 -24.49 20.63
N GLU A 115 -6.68 -25.50 21.20
CA GLU A 115 -7.05 -26.92 21.01
C GLU A 115 -8.27 -27.33 21.86
N GLU A 116 -8.58 -26.56 22.91
CA GLU A 116 -9.78 -26.74 23.74
C GLU A 116 -11.04 -26.16 23.09
N ALA A 117 -10.90 -25.39 22.00
CA ALA A 117 -12.04 -24.87 21.26
C ALA A 117 -12.65 -25.98 20.41
N GLU A 118 -13.74 -26.59 20.88
CA GLU A 118 -14.48 -27.59 20.12
C GLU A 118 -14.96 -26.99 18.79
N VAL A 119 -14.55 -27.61 17.69
CA VAL A 119 -14.89 -27.14 16.34
C VAL A 119 -16.29 -27.64 15.98
N ASN A 120 -17.31 -26.92 16.41
CA ASN A 120 -18.68 -27.21 15.99
C ASN A 120 -18.94 -26.55 14.61
N LEU A 121 -19.15 -27.37 13.58
CA LEU A 121 -19.36 -26.90 12.20
C LEU A 121 -20.51 -25.90 12.09
N GLY A 122 -21.59 -26.10 12.85
CA GLY A 122 -22.73 -25.17 12.88
C GLY A 122 -22.34 -23.80 13.47
N GLU A 123 -21.56 -23.81 14.54
CA GLU A 123 -21.09 -22.57 15.18
C GLU A 123 -20.05 -21.84 14.31
N MET A 124 -19.25 -22.59 13.55
CA MET A 124 -18.30 -22.02 12.59
C MET A 124 -19.03 -21.32 11.43
N VAL A 125 -20.05 -21.96 10.85
CA VAL A 125 -20.90 -21.34 9.82
C VAL A 125 -21.62 -20.12 10.37
N GLU A 126 -22.18 -20.19 11.57
CA GLU A 126 -22.83 -19.03 12.18
C GLU A 126 -21.83 -17.88 12.38
N ARG A 127 -20.66 -18.18 12.91
CA ARG A 127 -19.66 -17.17 13.31
C ARG A 127 -18.98 -16.50 12.12
N TYR A 128 -18.70 -17.23 11.03
CA TYR A 128 -17.99 -16.70 9.86
C TYR A 128 -18.90 -16.30 8.69
N PHE A 129 -20.03 -16.98 8.50
CA PHE A 129 -20.98 -16.64 7.43
C PHE A 129 -22.15 -15.80 7.95
N MET A 130 -22.88 -16.25 8.96
CA MET A 130 -24.14 -15.60 9.34
C MET A 130 -23.95 -14.28 10.10
N ARG A 131 -22.95 -14.19 10.99
CA ARG A 131 -22.70 -12.99 11.81
C ARG A 131 -22.41 -11.74 10.95
N PRO A 132 -21.53 -11.77 9.93
CA PRO A 132 -21.31 -10.61 9.07
C PRO A 132 -22.58 -10.12 8.36
N PHE A 133 -23.38 -11.03 7.79
CA PHE A 133 -24.65 -10.64 7.12
C PHE A 133 -25.67 -10.08 8.11
N ARG A 134 -25.78 -10.70 9.30
CA ARG A 134 -26.66 -10.22 10.36
C ARG A 134 -26.23 -8.84 10.83
N MET A 135 -24.93 -8.61 11.02
CA MET A 135 -24.37 -7.31 11.38
C MET A 135 -24.65 -6.27 10.30
N LEU A 136 -24.52 -6.63 9.01
CA LEU A 136 -24.78 -5.73 7.89
C LEU A 136 -26.24 -5.26 7.84
N VAL A 137 -27.21 -6.13 8.13
CA VAL A 137 -28.64 -5.80 8.03
C VAL A 137 -29.17 -5.15 9.32
N ILE A 138 -28.67 -5.58 10.49
CA ILE A 138 -29.19 -5.12 11.78
C ILE A 138 -28.49 -3.85 12.25
N GLU A 139 -27.20 -3.68 12.00
CA GLU A 139 -26.44 -2.50 12.46
C GLU A 139 -26.42 -1.41 11.38
N PRO A 140 -27.23 -0.33 11.48
CA PRO A 140 -27.37 0.66 10.42
C PRO A 140 -26.07 1.41 10.12
N ILE A 141 -25.21 1.60 11.13
CA ILE A 141 -23.89 2.22 10.94
C ILE A 141 -23.00 1.36 10.04
N VAL A 142 -23.03 0.03 10.23
CA VAL A 142 -22.23 -0.91 9.43
C VAL A 142 -22.71 -0.93 7.98
N LEU A 143 -24.03 -0.91 7.77
CA LEU A 143 -24.62 -0.81 6.44
C LEU A 143 -24.17 0.47 5.71
N LEU A 144 -24.30 1.63 6.36
CA LEU A 144 -23.93 2.92 5.76
C LEU A 144 -22.44 3.00 5.44
N MET A 145 -21.57 2.54 6.34
CA MET A 145 -20.12 2.51 6.12
C MET A 145 -19.75 1.53 5.00
N SER A 146 -20.42 0.38 4.93
CA SER A 146 -20.19 -0.62 3.87
C SER A 146 -20.65 -0.09 2.51
N LEU A 147 -21.80 0.59 2.45
CA LEU A 147 -22.32 1.20 1.22
C LEU A 147 -21.39 2.31 0.72
N TYR A 148 -20.93 3.18 1.63
CA TYR A 148 -19.95 4.22 1.32
C TYR A 148 -18.63 3.64 0.79
N SER A 149 -18.10 2.62 1.46
CA SER A 149 -16.89 1.92 1.02
C SER A 149 -17.09 1.28 -0.35
N ALA A 150 -18.20 0.57 -0.57
CA ALA A 150 -18.53 -0.05 -1.85
C ALA A 150 -18.62 0.99 -2.98
N PHE A 151 -19.24 2.14 -2.73
CA PHE A 151 -19.33 3.22 -3.70
C PHE A 151 -17.95 3.78 -4.08
N ILE A 152 -17.08 4.04 -3.10
CA ILE A 152 -15.71 4.51 -3.34
C ILE A 152 -14.89 3.48 -4.11
N TYR A 153 -14.95 2.21 -3.72
CA TYR A 153 -14.26 1.13 -4.43
C TYR A 153 -14.76 1.00 -5.87
N GLY A 154 -16.08 1.08 -6.09
CA GLY A 154 -16.67 1.05 -7.42
C GLY A 154 -16.19 2.21 -8.29
N LEU A 155 -16.17 3.43 -7.74
CA LEU A 155 -15.66 4.61 -8.42
C LEU A 155 -14.18 4.48 -8.79
N LEU A 156 -13.36 3.92 -7.88
CA LEU A 156 -11.94 3.68 -8.13
C LEU A 156 -11.72 2.72 -9.30
N TYR A 157 -12.44 1.61 -9.37
CA TYR A 157 -12.34 0.67 -10.50
C TYR A 157 -12.88 1.25 -11.81
N LEU A 158 -13.93 2.07 -11.72
CA LEU A 158 -14.46 2.78 -12.88
C LEU A 158 -13.41 3.73 -13.46
N PHE A 159 -12.70 4.51 -12.64
CA PHE A 159 -11.62 5.36 -13.14
C PHE A 159 -10.45 4.56 -13.70
N LEU A 160 -10.03 3.47 -13.03
CA LEU A 160 -8.93 2.62 -13.51
C LEU A 160 -9.16 2.10 -14.94
N THR A 161 -10.42 1.87 -15.30
CA THR A 161 -10.79 1.40 -16.64
C THR A 161 -11.17 2.56 -17.57
N ALA A 162 -11.87 3.59 -17.10
CA ALA A 162 -12.31 4.68 -17.96
C ALA A 162 -11.14 5.48 -18.56
N TYR A 163 -10.06 5.71 -17.82
CA TYR A 163 -8.94 6.54 -18.28
C TYR A 163 -8.31 6.02 -19.58
N PRO A 164 -7.82 4.77 -19.68
CA PRO A 164 -7.21 4.28 -20.92
C PRO A 164 -8.21 4.29 -22.09
N GLN A 165 -9.49 3.98 -21.82
CA GLN A 165 -10.55 4.01 -22.84
C GLN A 165 -10.82 5.41 -23.40
N ILE A 166 -10.80 6.46 -22.56
CA ILE A 166 -11.00 7.84 -23.01
C ILE A 166 -9.81 8.30 -23.86
N PHE A 167 -8.58 8.00 -23.44
CA PHE A 167 -7.38 8.40 -24.19
C PHE A 167 -7.23 7.63 -25.52
N GLN A 168 -7.71 6.39 -25.60
CA GLN A 168 -7.77 5.66 -26.87
C GLN A 168 -8.91 6.16 -27.76
N GLY A 169 -10.12 6.34 -27.21
CA GLY A 169 -11.31 6.67 -27.98
C GLY A 169 -11.36 8.12 -28.47
N VAL A 170 -11.13 9.09 -27.58
CA VAL A 170 -11.23 10.52 -27.89
C VAL A 170 -9.94 11.07 -28.49
N TYR A 171 -8.80 10.71 -27.91
CA TYR A 171 -7.49 11.25 -28.30
C TYR A 171 -6.74 10.39 -29.31
N GLY A 172 -7.28 9.23 -29.70
CA GLY A 172 -6.66 8.35 -30.69
C GLY A 172 -5.30 7.78 -30.27
N MET A 173 -4.98 7.77 -28.97
CA MET A 173 -3.69 7.32 -28.49
C MET A 173 -3.54 5.80 -28.64
N ARG A 174 -2.32 5.35 -28.94
CA ARG A 174 -2.00 3.92 -28.97
C ARG A 174 -2.17 3.28 -27.57
N PRO A 175 -2.56 1.99 -27.46
CA PRO A 175 -2.85 1.34 -26.18
C PRO A 175 -1.75 1.41 -25.12
N GLY A 176 -0.47 1.40 -25.52
CA GLY A 176 0.65 1.56 -24.58
C GLY A 176 0.77 2.97 -24.01
N ILE A 177 0.54 4.00 -24.85
CA ILE A 177 0.67 5.41 -24.47
C ILE A 177 -0.56 5.85 -23.66
N SER A 178 -1.74 5.33 -23.98
CA SER A 178 -2.99 5.67 -23.29
C SER A 178 -3.03 5.29 -21.81
N GLY A 179 -2.15 4.38 -21.36
CA GLY A 179 -2.01 4.01 -19.94
C GLY A 179 -0.95 4.83 -19.17
N LEU A 180 -0.21 5.71 -19.85
CA LEU A 180 0.77 6.59 -19.19
C LEU A 180 0.12 7.67 -18.30
N PRO A 181 -1.06 8.25 -18.63
CA PRO A 181 -1.74 9.21 -17.76
C PRO A 181 -1.99 8.71 -16.33
N GLU A 182 -2.09 7.39 -16.11
CA GLU A 182 -2.19 6.75 -14.80
C GLU A 182 -0.97 7.06 -13.90
N LEU A 183 0.21 7.29 -14.46
CA LEU A 183 1.37 7.77 -13.70
C LEU A 183 1.12 9.16 -13.10
N GLY A 184 0.35 10.00 -13.79
CA GLY A 184 -0.12 11.28 -13.29
C GLY A 184 -1.06 11.09 -12.09
N ALA A 185 -1.93 10.07 -12.11
CA ALA A 185 -2.79 9.74 -10.97
C ALA A 185 -1.96 9.26 -9.75
N ILE A 186 -0.89 8.50 -9.97
CA ILE A 186 0.07 8.12 -8.90
C ILE A 186 0.70 9.39 -8.31
N ALA A 187 1.22 10.29 -9.14
CA ALA A 187 1.82 11.54 -8.67
C ALA A 187 0.81 12.44 -7.93
N ALA A 188 -0.42 12.53 -8.43
CA ALA A 188 -1.51 13.27 -7.81
C ALA A 188 -1.88 12.69 -6.44
N SER A 189 -1.91 11.36 -6.29
CA SER A 189 -2.16 10.70 -5.00
C SER A 189 -1.06 11.00 -3.96
N ALA A 190 0.20 11.02 -4.37
CA ALA A 190 1.32 11.42 -3.51
C ALA A 190 1.22 12.89 -3.09
N LEU A 191 0.85 13.78 -4.01
CA LEU A 191 0.61 15.19 -3.72
C LEU A 191 -0.61 15.38 -2.79
N ALA A 192 -1.66 14.61 -3.00
CA ALA A 192 -2.85 14.61 -2.15
C ALA A 192 -2.51 14.13 -0.73
N ALA A 193 -1.72 13.08 -0.58
CA ALA A 193 -1.24 12.60 0.72
C ALA A 193 -0.40 13.68 1.44
N ASN A 194 0.50 14.35 0.74
CA ASN A 194 1.27 15.46 1.30
C ASN A 194 0.38 16.65 1.70
N THR A 195 -0.59 16.97 0.87
CA THR A 195 -1.56 18.04 1.13
C THR A 195 -2.45 17.70 2.32
N PHE A 196 -2.88 16.44 2.43
CA PHE A 196 -3.66 15.94 3.56
C PHE A 196 -2.88 16.04 4.86
N LEU A 197 -1.61 15.64 4.90
CA LEU A 197 -0.75 15.79 6.08
C LEU A 197 -0.67 17.26 6.51
N ARG A 198 -0.42 18.16 5.55
CA ARG A 198 -0.41 19.62 5.81
C ARG A 198 -1.74 20.11 6.40
N SER A 199 -2.86 19.72 5.81
CA SER A 199 -4.20 20.10 6.27
C SER A 199 -4.52 19.51 7.65
N ALA A 200 -4.07 18.29 7.94
CA ALA A 200 -4.24 17.64 9.24
C ALA A 200 -3.48 18.42 10.33
N PHE A 201 -2.23 18.83 10.10
CA PHE A 201 -1.52 19.71 11.02
C PHE A 201 -2.28 21.03 11.23
N GLY A 202 -2.82 21.62 10.17
CA GLY A 202 -3.65 22.83 10.25
C GLY A 202 -4.95 22.64 11.06
N ALA A 203 -5.58 21.46 11.00
CA ALA A 203 -6.79 21.14 11.74
C ALA A 203 -6.54 20.73 13.21
N ILE A 204 -5.38 20.12 13.49
CA ILE A 204 -4.99 19.69 14.84
C ILE A 204 -4.52 20.88 15.68
N PHE A 205 -3.85 21.85 15.07
CA PHE A 205 -3.27 23.00 15.78
C PHE A 205 -4.29 23.77 16.64
N PRO A 206 -5.50 24.09 16.16
CA PRO A 206 -6.53 24.73 16.98
C PRO A 206 -7.03 23.91 18.16
N LEU A 207 -7.03 22.57 18.07
CA LEU A 207 -7.58 21.69 19.11
C LEU A 207 -6.79 21.77 20.42
N PHE A 208 -5.48 21.98 20.36
CA PHE A 208 -4.64 22.16 21.55
C PHE A 208 -4.24 23.60 21.82
N ALA A 209 -4.40 24.52 20.84
CA ALA A 209 -4.04 25.91 20.99
C ALA A 209 -4.71 26.54 22.22
N THR A 210 -6.01 26.30 22.43
CA THR A 210 -6.75 26.84 23.57
C THR A 210 -6.21 26.34 24.92
N TYR A 211 -5.88 25.05 25.03
CA TYR A 211 -5.24 24.47 26.21
C TYR A 211 -3.84 25.04 26.45
N MET A 212 -3.05 25.20 25.38
CA MET A 212 -1.72 25.79 25.45
C MET A 212 -1.77 27.25 25.93
N PHE A 213 -2.65 28.07 25.36
CA PHE A 213 -2.83 29.48 25.76
C PHE A 213 -3.35 29.60 27.19
N LYS A 214 -4.23 28.70 27.64
CA LYS A 214 -4.75 28.69 29.02
C LYS A 214 -3.71 28.22 30.05
N GLY A 215 -2.82 27.31 29.68
CA GLY A 215 -1.77 26.76 30.56
C GLY A 215 -0.52 27.62 30.67
N LEU A 216 -0.03 28.21 29.56
CA LEU A 216 1.19 29.03 29.54
C LEU A 216 0.92 30.54 29.69
N GLY A 217 -0.32 30.98 29.47
CA GLY A 217 -0.64 32.39 29.28
C GLY A 217 -0.26 32.89 27.88
N ILE A 218 -0.90 33.96 27.44
CA ILE A 218 -0.80 34.48 26.06
C ILE A 218 0.65 34.85 25.70
N GLN A 219 1.37 35.47 26.64
CA GLN A 219 2.73 35.96 26.42
C GLN A 219 3.73 34.82 26.16
N TRP A 220 3.76 33.82 27.04
CA TRP A 220 4.68 32.68 26.90
C TRP A 220 4.32 31.75 25.75
N ALA A 221 3.02 31.58 25.47
CA ALA A 221 2.57 30.79 24.33
C ALA A 221 3.02 31.41 22.99
N MET A 222 2.89 32.74 22.83
CA MET A 222 3.35 33.42 21.61
C MET A 222 4.87 33.43 21.47
N THR A 223 5.61 33.57 22.57
CA THR A 223 7.08 33.46 22.56
C THR A 223 7.53 32.06 22.16
N LEU A 224 6.89 31.00 22.67
CA LEU A 224 7.19 29.62 22.30
C LEU A 224 6.94 29.38 20.80
N LEU A 225 5.81 29.85 20.26
CA LEU A 225 5.53 29.77 18.83
C LEU A 225 6.55 30.57 17.99
N GLY A 226 6.94 31.76 18.45
CA GLY A 226 7.97 32.58 17.83
C GLY A 226 9.34 31.91 17.81
N CYS A 227 9.76 31.29 18.92
CA CYS A 227 11.01 30.54 19.00
C CYS A 227 11.01 29.34 18.03
N VAL A 228 9.90 28.58 17.98
CA VAL A 228 9.75 27.47 17.02
C VAL A 228 9.81 27.97 15.58
N ALA A 229 9.15 29.10 15.27
CA ALA A 229 9.20 29.72 13.95
C ALA A 229 10.62 30.18 13.58
N VAL A 230 11.38 30.75 14.51
CA VAL A 230 12.78 31.15 14.30
C VAL A 230 13.69 29.95 14.07
N VAL A 231 13.48 28.84 14.79
CA VAL A 231 14.21 27.57 14.55
C VAL A 231 13.88 26.96 13.19
N LEU A 232 12.64 27.15 12.70
CA LEU A 232 12.21 26.70 11.37
C LEU A 232 12.58 27.68 10.24
N ALA A 233 12.82 28.95 10.52
CA ALA A 233 13.22 29.98 9.55
C ALA A 233 14.48 29.66 8.73
N PRO A 234 15.55 29.02 9.25
CA PRO A 234 16.71 28.65 8.44
C PRO A 234 16.45 27.45 7.53
N VAL A 235 15.35 26.70 7.70
CA VAL A 235 15.08 25.48 6.92
C VAL A 235 15.06 25.76 5.41
N PRO A 236 14.31 26.76 4.88
CA PRO A 236 14.34 27.09 3.45
C PRO A 236 15.72 27.54 2.96
N VAL A 237 16.48 28.27 3.78
CA VAL A 237 17.82 28.77 3.43
C VAL A 237 18.84 27.62 3.37
N ILE A 238 18.78 26.69 4.32
CA ILE A 238 19.58 25.47 4.33
C ILE A 238 19.24 24.59 3.11
N PHE A 239 17.96 24.47 2.75
CA PHE A 239 17.54 23.76 1.54
C PHE A 239 17.97 24.47 0.25
N TYR A 240 18.07 25.80 0.23
CA TYR A 240 18.58 26.56 -0.92
C TYR A 240 20.07 26.31 -1.15
N PHE A 241 20.90 26.42 -0.11
CA PHE A 241 22.36 26.25 -0.23
C PHE A 241 22.82 24.78 -0.25
N LYS A 242 22.27 23.93 0.63
CA LYS A 242 22.65 22.51 0.74
C LYS A 242 21.72 21.58 -0.03
N GLY A 243 20.68 22.10 -0.69
CA GLY A 243 19.72 21.27 -1.44
C GLY A 243 20.37 20.40 -2.50
N ALA A 244 21.38 20.89 -3.22
CA ALA A 244 22.11 20.09 -4.19
C ALA A 244 22.89 18.93 -3.56
N GLN A 245 23.45 19.13 -2.35
CA GLN A 245 24.22 18.12 -1.63
C GLN A 245 23.30 17.08 -0.95
N ILE A 246 22.16 17.53 -0.42
CA ILE A 246 21.10 16.67 0.13
C ILE A 246 20.46 15.82 -0.99
N ARG A 247 20.23 16.40 -2.18
CA ARG A 247 19.71 15.68 -3.36
C ARG A 247 20.68 14.66 -3.93
N LYS A 248 22.00 14.85 -3.79
CA LYS A 248 23.03 13.86 -4.18
C LYS A 248 23.07 12.64 -3.24
N ASN A 249 22.70 12.81 -1.98
CA ASN A 249 22.66 11.72 -0.99
C ASN A 249 21.33 10.94 -1.02
N SER A 250 20.35 11.39 -1.80
CA SER A 250 19.09 10.66 -1.98
C SER A 250 19.27 9.56 -3.02
N LYS A 251 18.82 8.36 -2.70
CA LYS A 251 18.87 7.17 -3.57
C LYS A 251 18.02 7.28 -4.85
N TYR A 252 17.25 8.36 -5.00
CA TYR A 252 16.20 8.53 -6.02
C TYR A 252 16.42 9.69 -7.01
N THR A 253 17.60 10.32 -7.06
CA THR A 253 17.89 11.32 -8.10
C THR A 253 18.20 10.65 -9.45
N PRO A 254 17.55 11.05 -10.57
CA PRO A 254 17.96 10.60 -11.90
C PRO A 254 19.39 11.05 -12.18
N LYS A 255 20.30 10.10 -12.39
CA LYS A 255 21.68 10.40 -12.78
C LYS A 255 21.66 10.79 -14.26
N PHE A 256 21.70 12.10 -14.54
CA PHE A 256 21.98 12.55 -15.90
C PHE A 256 23.43 12.14 -16.26
N PRO A 257 23.66 11.48 -17.40
CA PRO A 257 25.03 11.20 -17.84
C PRO A 257 25.80 12.52 -17.96
N PRO A 258 27.09 12.55 -17.60
CA PRO A 258 27.90 13.75 -17.75
C PRO A 258 27.86 14.20 -19.22
N PRO A 259 27.78 15.51 -19.50
CA PRO A 259 27.82 16.00 -20.87
C PRO A 259 29.07 15.44 -21.56
N ALA A 260 28.88 14.92 -22.78
CA ALA A 260 29.96 14.36 -23.59
C ALA A 260 31.13 15.36 -23.62
N PRO A 261 32.39 14.89 -23.51
CA PRO A 261 33.54 15.76 -23.55
C PRO A 261 33.47 16.61 -24.82
N ALA A 262 33.60 17.94 -24.65
CA ALA A 262 33.61 18.87 -25.76
C ALA A 262 34.66 18.41 -26.78
N VAL A 263 34.20 18.12 -28.00
CA VAL A 263 35.08 17.85 -29.13
C VAL A 263 35.95 19.09 -29.31
N LYS A 264 37.24 18.98 -28.99
CA LYS A 264 38.22 19.99 -29.37
C LYS A 264 38.28 19.97 -30.89
N VAL A 265 37.66 20.95 -31.53
CA VAL A 265 37.89 21.25 -32.94
C VAL A 265 39.30 21.83 -33.01
N GLU A 266 40.27 20.95 -33.19
CA GLU A 266 41.65 21.31 -33.46
C GLU A 266 41.70 21.95 -34.86
N LYS A 267 42.45 23.05 -34.94
CA LYS A 267 42.61 23.89 -36.11
C LYS A 267 43.31 23.11 -37.23
N GLU A 268 42.59 22.84 -38.31
CA GLU A 268 43.17 22.56 -39.63
C GLU A 268 42.47 23.46 -40.66
N ILE A 269 42.79 24.76 -40.62
CA ILE A 269 42.65 25.65 -41.78
C ILE A 269 43.84 26.62 -41.74
N VAL A 270 44.71 26.44 -42.75
CA VAL A 270 45.96 27.14 -43.14
C VAL A 270 47.22 26.83 -42.33
#